data_AF-A0A2D4LPV8-F1
#
_entry.id   AF-A0A2D4LPV8-F1
#
_cell.length_a   1.000
_cell.length_b   1.000
_cell.length_c   1.000
_cell.angle_alpha   90.00
_cell.angle_beta   90.00
_cell.angle_gamma   90.00
#
_symmetry.space_group_name_H-M   'P 1'
#
loop_
_entity.id
_entity.type
_entity.pdbx_description
1 polymer ?
#
loop_
_entity_poly.entity_id
_entity_poly.type
_entity_poly.pdbx_seq_one_letter_code
_entity_poly.pdbx_strand_id
1 'polypeptide(L)'
;ALLPVVSYGGSSPKMAESPEEVAVLVQRVVKDINSAFKRNPHIDEIGLIPCPEARYNRSPIVLVENKLGVESWCVKFLLPYVHNKLLHYKLRKQWLNKEELIDITCTLLLLNPDFTTAWNVRKELILSGTLNPIKDLHLGKLALTKFPKSPETWIHRRWVLQHLLQENSLPALVTKGNLEALPTEKIQRLVKEEMDVCCDAAGRYPSNYNAWSHRIWVLQNLAKLNTKILLDELSSTKHWVSVHVSDHSGFHYRQFLLKSLIVRTGTDCIIKLCDHPTNQQTSCFPKDEADEGAEAFCMEKQQPDHSYLKEEVELCTDLINTYPGHETLWYHRRQVFYLQHHLKNCPVPNIWSSTSNNSDGTVNNSHPHVTTGHTTQDMDVDSLTECNKQGYSQETKRLKRAPMQDCINVEEEYKFINHVLSTCKEEDQARFASSYRKWLVSFLGQ
;
A
#
# COMPACT_ATOMS: atom_id res chain seq x y z
N ALA A 1 19.87 -6.78 -70.32
CA ALA A 1 19.18 -8.07 -70.39
C ALA A 1 18.10 -8.09 -69.31
N LEU A 2 16.84 -8.08 -69.72
CA LEU A 2 15.67 -8.22 -68.85
C LEU A 2 15.54 -9.69 -68.43
N LEU A 3 15.39 -9.96 -67.13
CA LEU A 3 14.88 -11.22 -66.61
C LEU A 3 13.78 -10.92 -65.56
N PRO A 4 12.77 -11.80 -65.46
CA PRO A 4 11.40 -11.39 -65.16
C PRO A 4 11.07 -11.39 -63.66
N VAL A 5 10.20 -10.45 -63.28
CA VAL A 5 9.50 -10.43 -61.99
C VAL A 5 8.50 -11.59 -61.99
N VAL A 6 8.80 -12.63 -61.21
CA VAL A 6 7.83 -13.67 -60.87
C VAL A 6 6.89 -13.09 -59.82
N SER A 7 5.70 -12.69 -60.27
CA SER A 7 4.55 -12.38 -59.41
C SER A 7 4.09 -13.67 -58.72
N TYR A 8 4.53 -13.89 -57.48
CA TYR A 8 3.81 -14.78 -56.58
C TYR A 8 2.61 -14.01 -56.04
N GLY A 9 1.46 -14.18 -56.69
CA GLY A 9 0.15 -13.83 -56.16
C GLY A 9 -0.14 -14.65 -54.91
N GLY A 10 0.40 -14.22 -53.77
CA GLY A 10 -0.07 -14.64 -52.46
C GLY A 10 -1.35 -13.86 -52.17
N SER A 11 -2.49 -14.51 -52.33
CA SER A 11 -3.75 -14.01 -51.77
C SER A 11 -3.57 -13.80 -50.27
N SER A 12 -3.49 -12.53 -49.82
CA SER A 12 -3.63 -12.21 -48.41
C SER A 12 -4.93 -12.86 -47.91
N PRO A 13 -4.93 -13.59 -46.79
CA PRO A 13 -6.16 -14.16 -46.25
C PRO A 13 -7.13 -13.00 -45.99
N LYS A 14 -8.25 -12.98 -46.72
CA LYS A 14 -9.33 -12.02 -46.52
C LYS A 14 -9.82 -12.16 -45.08
N MET A 15 -9.75 -11.06 -44.31
CA MET A 15 -10.36 -11.00 -42.98
C MET A 15 -11.87 -11.21 -43.10
N ALA A 16 -12.48 -11.78 -42.05
CA ALA A 16 -13.92 -12.04 -41.95
C ALA A 16 -14.76 -10.91 -42.56
N GLU A 17 -15.48 -11.20 -43.63
CA GLU A 17 -16.26 -10.24 -44.43
C GLU A 17 -17.67 -10.05 -43.84
N SER A 18 -18.12 -10.94 -42.94
CA SER A 18 -19.45 -10.87 -42.31
C SER A 18 -19.41 -10.81 -40.76
N PRO A 19 -20.43 -10.23 -40.10
CA PRO A 19 -20.56 -10.24 -38.64
C PRO A 19 -20.57 -11.65 -38.02
N GLU A 20 -21.07 -12.64 -38.76
CA GLU A 20 -21.15 -14.05 -38.34
C GLU A 20 -19.75 -14.69 -38.33
N GLU A 21 -18.95 -14.43 -39.36
CA GLU A 21 -17.55 -14.89 -39.42
C GLU A 21 -16.72 -14.29 -38.30
N VAL A 22 -16.92 -13.01 -37.98
CA VAL A 22 -16.27 -12.37 -36.83
C VAL A 22 -16.69 -13.03 -35.52
N ALA A 23 -17.97 -13.37 -35.35
CA ALA A 23 -18.44 -14.04 -34.14
C ALA A 23 -17.80 -15.42 -33.95
N VAL A 24 -17.69 -16.22 -35.03
CA VAL A 24 -17.04 -17.54 -34.99
C VAL A 24 -15.55 -17.40 -34.69
N LEU A 25 -14.88 -16.44 -35.33
CA LEU A 25 -13.47 -16.14 -35.08
C LEU A 25 -13.24 -15.77 -33.60
N VAL A 26 -14.02 -14.84 -33.06
CA VAL A 26 -13.86 -14.40 -31.67
C VAL A 26 -14.13 -15.54 -30.68
N GLN A 27 -15.16 -16.36 -30.93
CA GLN A 27 -15.42 -17.54 -30.09
C GLN A 27 -14.25 -18.52 -30.09
N ARG A 28 -13.58 -18.71 -31.24
CA ARG A 28 -12.37 -19.51 -31.33
C ARG A 28 -11.24 -18.89 -30.51
N VAL A 29 -11.02 -17.58 -30.60
CA VAL A 29 -9.96 -16.88 -29.86
C VAL A 29 -10.18 -16.98 -28.33
N VAL A 30 -11.41 -16.84 -27.84
CA VAL A 30 -11.74 -17.05 -26.42
C VAL A 30 -11.37 -18.47 -25.98
N LYS A 31 -11.73 -19.49 -26.78
CA LYS A 31 -11.36 -20.88 -26.50
C LYS A 31 -9.85 -21.11 -26.53
N ASP A 32 -9.13 -20.45 -27.43
CA ASP A 32 -7.67 -20.57 -27.54
C ASP A 32 -6.97 -20.00 -26.29
N ILE A 33 -7.45 -18.87 -25.76
CA ILE A 33 -6.96 -18.30 -24.48
C ILE A 33 -7.17 -19.31 -23.34
N ASN A 34 -8.37 -19.88 -23.21
CA ASN A 34 -8.65 -20.84 -22.14
C ASN A 34 -7.85 -22.14 -22.30
N SER A 35 -7.64 -22.57 -23.55
CA SER A 35 -6.80 -23.72 -23.86
C SER A 35 -5.34 -23.46 -23.49
N ALA A 36 -4.84 -22.23 -23.65
CA ALA A 36 -3.51 -21.84 -23.22
C ALA A 36 -3.33 -21.99 -21.70
N PHE A 37 -4.29 -21.51 -20.89
CA PHE A 37 -4.26 -21.69 -19.43
C PHE A 37 -4.35 -23.14 -18.98
N LYS A 38 -5.13 -23.97 -19.69
CA LYS A 38 -5.20 -25.41 -19.41
C LYS A 38 -3.89 -26.12 -19.74
N ARG A 39 -3.24 -25.72 -20.83
CA ARG A 39 -1.96 -26.29 -21.30
C ARG A 39 -0.78 -25.86 -20.44
N ASN A 40 -0.74 -24.60 -20.01
CA ASN A 40 0.29 -24.08 -19.13
C ASN A 40 -0.33 -23.30 -17.96
N PRO A 41 -0.46 -23.92 -16.78
CA PRO A 41 -0.92 -23.25 -15.56
C PRO A 41 0.08 -22.24 -14.98
N HIS A 42 1.32 -22.22 -15.48
CA HIS A 42 2.42 -21.38 -15.00
C HIS A 42 2.64 -20.13 -15.86
N ILE A 43 1.64 -19.73 -16.67
CA ILE A 43 1.68 -18.45 -17.38
C ILE A 43 1.90 -17.35 -16.35
N ASP A 44 2.94 -16.54 -16.54
CA ASP A 44 3.38 -15.53 -15.58
C ASP A 44 3.17 -14.11 -16.09
N GLU A 45 2.93 -13.92 -17.39
CA GLU A 45 2.78 -12.61 -18.01
C GLU A 45 1.98 -12.67 -19.31
N ILE A 46 1.19 -11.62 -19.53
CA ILE A 46 0.48 -11.36 -20.78
C ILE A 46 1.06 -10.17 -21.55
N GLY A 47 1.04 -10.26 -22.87
CA GLY A 47 1.55 -9.22 -23.77
C GLY A 47 0.69 -9.01 -25.01
N LEU A 48 0.81 -7.83 -25.61
CA LEU A 48 0.25 -7.55 -26.95
C LEU A 48 1.37 -7.68 -27.98
N ILE A 49 1.17 -8.51 -29.00
CA ILE A 49 2.13 -8.68 -30.10
C ILE A 49 1.73 -7.70 -31.23
N PRO A 50 2.60 -6.75 -31.62
CA PRO A 50 2.33 -5.87 -32.75
C PRO A 50 2.20 -6.67 -34.06
N CYS A 51 0.97 -6.79 -34.53
CA CYS A 51 0.59 -7.53 -35.73
C CYS A 51 -0.67 -6.86 -36.30
N PRO A 52 -0.57 -5.99 -37.32
CA PRO A 52 -1.71 -5.20 -37.81
C PRO A 52 -2.72 -6.02 -38.61
N GLU A 53 -2.27 -7.13 -39.22
CA GLU A 53 -3.06 -7.99 -40.10
C GLU A 53 -2.86 -9.46 -39.72
N ALA A 54 -3.88 -10.29 -39.92
CA ALA A 54 -3.80 -11.71 -39.69
C ALA A 54 -2.82 -12.37 -40.67
N ARG A 55 -1.79 -13.02 -40.16
CA ARG A 55 -0.80 -13.74 -40.98
C ARG A 55 -1.12 -15.24 -40.93
N TYR A 56 -1.59 -15.78 -42.05
CA TYR A 56 -1.92 -17.21 -42.22
C TYR A 56 -3.10 -17.70 -41.36
N ASN A 57 -3.50 -18.96 -41.54
CA ASN A 57 -4.53 -19.62 -40.73
C ASN A 57 -3.97 -20.06 -39.36
N ARG A 58 -3.47 -19.11 -38.57
CA ARG A 58 -2.94 -19.32 -37.22
C ARG A 58 -3.78 -18.57 -36.19
N SER A 59 -3.82 -19.11 -34.97
CA SER A 59 -4.47 -18.42 -33.85
C SER A 59 -3.67 -17.15 -33.50
N PRO A 60 -4.35 -16.03 -33.17
CA PRO A 60 -3.69 -14.83 -32.65
C PRO A 60 -3.16 -15.01 -31.21
N ILE A 61 -3.42 -16.17 -30.59
CA ILE A 61 -2.95 -16.51 -29.24
C ILE A 61 -1.63 -17.27 -29.36
N VAL A 62 -0.54 -16.62 -28.94
CA VAL A 62 0.81 -17.14 -29.04
C VAL A 62 1.34 -17.41 -27.63
N LEU A 63 1.62 -18.67 -27.31
CA LEU A 63 2.23 -19.05 -26.04
C LEU A 63 3.69 -19.43 -26.30
N VAL A 64 4.62 -18.68 -25.72
CA VAL A 64 6.06 -18.96 -25.74
C VAL A 64 6.51 -19.08 -24.29
N GLU A 65 7.02 -20.25 -23.90
CA GLU A 65 7.36 -20.54 -22.51
C GLU A 65 6.17 -20.25 -21.56
N ASN A 66 6.32 -19.30 -20.64
CA ASN A 66 5.30 -18.85 -19.70
C ASN A 66 4.62 -17.52 -20.11
N LYS A 67 4.91 -17.01 -21.31
CA LYS A 67 4.41 -15.73 -21.81
C LYS A 67 3.25 -15.93 -22.78
N LEU A 68 2.11 -15.33 -22.48
CA LEU A 68 0.91 -15.38 -23.33
C LEU A 68 0.77 -14.08 -24.13
N GLY A 69 1.07 -14.15 -25.42
CA GLY A 69 0.90 -13.05 -26.36
C GLY A 69 -0.45 -13.09 -27.08
N VAL A 70 -1.05 -11.91 -27.28
CA VAL A 70 -2.23 -11.71 -28.12
C VAL A 70 -1.85 -10.79 -29.28
N GLU A 71 -2.00 -11.26 -30.52
CA GLU A 71 -1.74 -10.45 -31.70
C GLU A 71 -2.73 -9.28 -31.83
N SER A 72 -2.22 -8.07 -32.12
CA SER A 72 -3.03 -6.84 -32.04
C SER A 72 -4.20 -6.78 -33.03
N TRP A 73 -4.10 -7.44 -34.19
CA TRP A 73 -5.15 -7.40 -35.22
C TRP A 73 -6.47 -7.98 -34.71
N CYS A 74 -6.46 -8.94 -33.79
CA CYS A 74 -7.69 -9.59 -33.31
C CYS A 74 -8.40 -8.75 -32.23
N VAL A 75 -7.68 -7.87 -31.53
CA VAL A 75 -8.22 -7.11 -30.38
C VAL A 75 -9.39 -6.20 -30.78
N LYS A 76 -9.33 -5.58 -31.97
CA LYS A 76 -10.40 -4.72 -32.50
C LYS A 76 -11.74 -5.45 -32.73
N PHE A 77 -11.70 -6.77 -32.85
CA PHE A 77 -12.90 -7.61 -32.97
C PHE A 77 -13.26 -8.28 -31.65
N LEU A 78 -12.23 -8.82 -30.98
CA LEU A 78 -12.34 -9.56 -29.73
C LEU A 78 -12.94 -8.70 -28.62
N LEU A 79 -12.38 -7.51 -28.36
CA LEU A 79 -12.78 -6.66 -27.25
C LEU A 79 -14.23 -6.19 -27.36
N PRO A 80 -14.70 -5.58 -28.48
CA PRO A 80 -16.10 -5.17 -28.61
C PRO A 80 -17.08 -6.34 -28.51
N TYR A 81 -16.73 -7.50 -29.07
CA TYR A 81 -17.58 -8.68 -29.01
C TYR A 81 -17.76 -9.19 -27.58
N VAL A 82 -16.67 -9.45 -26.84
CA VAL A 82 -16.78 -9.97 -25.46
C VAL A 82 -17.38 -8.94 -24.50
N HIS A 83 -17.11 -7.65 -24.73
CA HIS A 83 -17.74 -6.55 -24.01
C HIS A 83 -19.26 -6.54 -24.20
N ASN A 84 -19.73 -6.50 -25.47
CA ASN A 84 -21.16 -6.48 -25.76
C ASN A 84 -21.86 -7.75 -25.31
N LYS A 85 -21.22 -8.93 -25.46
CA LYS A 85 -21.76 -10.21 -24.99
C LYS A 85 -21.98 -10.20 -23.47
N LEU A 86 -21.05 -9.63 -22.69
CA LEU A 86 -21.24 -9.48 -21.25
C LEU A 86 -22.35 -8.48 -20.89
N LEU A 87 -22.44 -7.36 -21.63
CA LEU A 87 -23.53 -6.39 -21.44
C LEU A 87 -24.90 -6.98 -21.77
N HIS A 88 -25.02 -7.76 -22.85
CA HIS A 88 -26.27 -8.44 -23.18
C HIS A 88 -26.71 -9.43 -22.09
N TYR A 89 -25.76 -10.13 -21.46
CA TYR A 89 -26.03 -10.93 -20.28
C TYR A 89 -26.54 -10.08 -19.11
N LYS A 90 -25.87 -8.99 -18.77
CA LYS A 90 -26.30 -8.11 -17.66
C LYS A 90 -27.65 -7.45 -17.92
N LEU A 91 -27.95 -7.11 -19.17
CA LEU A 91 -29.24 -6.56 -19.61
C LEU A 91 -30.31 -7.65 -19.84
N ARG A 92 -30.01 -8.92 -19.56
CA ARG A 92 -30.91 -10.07 -19.76
C ARG A 92 -31.42 -10.24 -21.19
N LYS A 93 -30.67 -9.72 -22.17
CA LYS A 93 -30.96 -9.86 -23.61
C LYS A 93 -30.46 -11.19 -24.17
N GLN A 94 -29.44 -11.78 -23.54
CA GLN A 94 -28.86 -13.05 -23.95
C GLN A 94 -28.46 -13.84 -22.71
N TRP A 95 -28.83 -15.12 -22.66
CA TRP A 95 -28.38 -16.02 -21.60
C TRP A 95 -26.96 -16.53 -21.89
N LEU A 96 -26.16 -16.69 -20.84
CA LEU A 96 -24.84 -17.30 -20.88
C LEU A 96 -24.73 -18.32 -19.74
N ASN A 97 -24.11 -19.46 -20.03
CA ASN A 97 -23.86 -20.44 -18.98
C ASN A 97 -22.68 -19.99 -18.09
N LYS A 98 -22.50 -20.68 -16.95
CA LYS A 98 -21.47 -20.36 -15.96
C LYS A 98 -20.05 -20.43 -16.52
N GLU A 99 -19.75 -21.41 -17.37
CA GLU A 99 -18.42 -21.57 -17.98
C GLU A 99 -18.15 -20.45 -19.00
N GLU A 100 -19.14 -20.13 -19.84
CA GLU A 100 -19.06 -19.02 -20.79
C GLU A 100 -18.85 -17.67 -20.09
N LEU A 101 -19.50 -17.45 -18.93
CA LEU A 101 -19.28 -16.23 -18.15
C LEU A 101 -17.84 -16.14 -17.63
N ILE A 102 -17.28 -17.25 -17.13
CA ILE A 102 -15.88 -17.29 -16.68
C ILE A 102 -14.94 -16.97 -17.85
N ASP A 103 -15.18 -17.58 -19.01
CA ASP A 103 -14.35 -17.47 -20.21
C ASP A 103 -14.39 -16.05 -20.81
N ILE A 104 -15.58 -15.47 -20.93
CA ILE A 104 -15.80 -14.11 -21.45
C ILE A 104 -15.20 -13.07 -20.51
N THR A 105 -15.45 -13.19 -19.19
CA THR A 105 -14.90 -12.24 -18.23
C THR A 105 -13.39 -12.37 -18.10
N CYS A 106 -12.82 -13.58 -18.17
CA CYS A 106 -11.37 -13.79 -18.22
C CYS A 106 -10.76 -13.04 -19.41
N THR A 107 -11.25 -13.32 -20.62
CA THR A 107 -10.75 -12.68 -21.85
C THR A 107 -10.87 -11.16 -21.79
N LEU A 108 -12.02 -10.66 -21.33
CA LEU A 108 -12.27 -9.22 -21.23
C LEU A 108 -11.32 -8.54 -20.25
N LEU A 109 -11.04 -9.15 -19.09
CA LEU A 109 -10.18 -8.56 -18.07
C LEU A 109 -8.68 -8.64 -18.41
N LEU A 110 -8.25 -9.60 -19.25
CA LEU A 110 -6.90 -9.61 -19.82
C LEU A 110 -6.67 -8.47 -20.83
N LEU A 111 -7.75 -7.95 -21.44
CA LEU A 111 -7.70 -6.87 -22.43
C LEU A 111 -8.00 -5.49 -21.82
N ASN A 112 -8.94 -5.43 -20.89
CA ASN A 112 -9.39 -4.22 -20.20
C ASN A 112 -9.74 -4.54 -18.74
N PRO A 113 -8.75 -4.50 -17.84
CA PRO A 113 -8.98 -4.83 -16.42
C PRO A 113 -9.72 -3.73 -15.64
N ASP A 114 -9.90 -2.54 -16.21
CA ASP A 114 -10.66 -1.45 -15.59
C ASP A 114 -12.17 -1.54 -15.85
N PHE A 115 -12.64 -2.67 -16.40
CA PHE A 115 -14.06 -2.91 -16.57
C PHE A 115 -14.70 -3.52 -15.31
N THR A 116 -15.12 -2.66 -14.38
CA THR A 116 -15.72 -3.02 -13.08
C THR A 116 -16.83 -4.06 -13.18
N THR A 117 -17.71 -3.97 -14.18
CA THR A 117 -18.83 -4.91 -14.36
C THR A 117 -18.34 -6.35 -14.55
N ALA A 118 -17.23 -6.56 -15.27
CA ALA A 118 -16.65 -7.89 -15.44
C ALA A 118 -16.14 -8.44 -14.10
N TRP A 119 -15.40 -7.65 -13.32
CA TRP A 119 -15.01 -8.06 -11.97
C TRP A 119 -16.21 -8.36 -11.08
N ASN A 120 -17.31 -7.61 -11.16
CA ASN A 120 -18.50 -7.86 -10.36
C ASN A 120 -19.22 -9.17 -10.73
N VAL A 121 -19.28 -9.53 -12.01
CA VAL A 121 -19.76 -10.87 -12.43
C VAL A 121 -18.91 -11.96 -11.81
N ARG A 122 -17.58 -11.78 -11.76
CA ARG A 122 -16.70 -12.77 -11.13
C ARG A 122 -16.89 -12.88 -9.63
N LYS A 123 -17.16 -11.75 -8.94
CA LYS A 123 -17.57 -11.77 -7.51
C LYS A 123 -18.84 -12.59 -7.31
N GLU A 124 -19.87 -12.42 -8.14
CA GLU A 124 -21.11 -13.22 -8.11
C GLU A 124 -20.81 -14.72 -8.33
N LEU A 125 -19.91 -15.05 -9.26
CA LEU A 125 -19.49 -16.43 -9.52
C LEU A 125 -18.71 -17.03 -8.35
N ILE A 126 -17.88 -16.25 -7.67
CA ILE A 126 -17.15 -16.66 -6.45
C ILE A 126 -18.15 -16.92 -5.30
N LEU A 127 -19.04 -15.96 -5.02
CA LEU A 127 -20.03 -16.08 -3.94
C LEU A 127 -20.99 -17.26 -4.14
N SER A 128 -21.29 -17.63 -5.39
CA SER A 128 -22.11 -18.80 -5.71
C SER A 128 -21.36 -20.14 -5.68
N GLY A 129 -20.07 -20.14 -5.31
CA GLY A 129 -19.22 -21.34 -5.31
C GLY A 129 -18.84 -21.86 -6.70
N THR A 130 -19.16 -21.11 -7.75
CA THR A 130 -18.91 -21.50 -9.15
C THR A 130 -17.45 -21.27 -9.55
N LEU A 131 -16.84 -20.23 -9.01
CA LEU A 131 -15.47 -19.80 -9.36
C LEU A 131 -14.58 -19.82 -8.11
N ASN A 132 -13.43 -20.50 -8.21
CA ASN A 132 -12.46 -20.54 -7.12
C ASN A 132 -11.75 -19.17 -6.98
N PRO A 133 -11.74 -18.54 -5.78
CA PRO A 133 -11.11 -17.23 -5.56
C PRO A 133 -9.63 -17.16 -5.95
N ILE A 134 -8.89 -18.26 -5.83
CA ILE A 134 -7.47 -18.34 -6.20
C ILE A 134 -7.27 -18.12 -7.71
N LYS A 135 -8.23 -18.52 -8.55
CA LYS A 135 -8.20 -18.24 -9.99
C LYS A 135 -8.27 -16.74 -10.28
N ASP A 136 -8.98 -15.98 -9.46
CA ASP A 136 -9.08 -14.52 -9.61
C ASP A 136 -7.86 -13.78 -9.09
N LEU A 137 -7.20 -14.29 -8.03
CA LEU A 137 -5.87 -13.80 -7.66
C LEU A 137 -4.85 -14.00 -8.79
N HIS A 138 -4.91 -15.15 -9.48
CA HIS A 138 -4.04 -15.40 -10.64
C HIS A 138 -4.40 -14.52 -11.84
N LEU A 139 -5.68 -14.40 -12.19
CA LEU A 139 -6.13 -13.52 -13.27
C LEU A 139 -5.72 -12.06 -13.02
N GLY A 140 -5.90 -11.56 -11.79
CA GLY A 140 -5.47 -10.22 -11.39
C GLY A 140 -3.95 -10.05 -11.48
N LYS A 141 -3.17 -11.06 -11.06
CA LYS A 141 -1.70 -11.06 -11.18
C LYS A 141 -1.27 -10.89 -12.65
N LEU A 142 -1.89 -11.64 -13.57
CA LEU A 142 -1.63 -11.52 -15.00
C LEU A 142 -2.05 -10.16 -15.57
N ALA A 143 -3.23 -9.67 -15.21
CA ALA A 143 -3.67 -8.35 -15.65
C ALA A 143 -2.67 -7.25 -15.23
N LEU A 144 -2.10 -7.34 -14.03
CA LEU A 144 -1.11 -6.38 -13.53
C LEU A 144 0.25 -6.44 -14.24
N THR A 145 0.57 -7.51 -14.98
CA THR A 145 1.82 -7.53 -15.77
C THR A 145 1.77 -6.58 -16.96
N LYS A 146 0.57 -6.38 -17.52
CA LYS A 146 0.33 -5.45 -18.63
C LYS A 146 -0.24 -4.11 -18.17
N PHE A 147 -1.04 -4.11 -17.11
CA PHE A 147 -1.73 -2.94 -16.57
C PHE A 147 -1.42 -2.73 -15.08
N PRO A 148 -0.15 -2.48 -14.71
CA PRO A 148 0.29 -2.45 -13.31
C PRO A 148 -0.42 -1.39 -12.45
N LYS A 149 -1.01 -0.37 -13.08
CA LYS A 149 -1.75 0.71 -12.38
C LYS A 149 -3.26 0.49 -12.30
N SER A 150 -3.83 -0.55 -12.91
CA SER A 150 -5.29 -0.75 -12.99
C SER A 150 -5.94 -0.67 -11.60
N PRO A 151 -6.70 0.40 -11.29
CA PRO A 151 -7.29 0.57 -9.95
C PRO A 151 -8.29 -0.55 -9.64
N GLU A 152 -9.10 -0.93 -10.62
CA GLU A 152 -10.15 -1.95 -10.46
C GLU A 152 -9.57 -3.33 -10.16
N THR A 153 -8.40 -3.64 -10.72
CA THR A 153 -7.70 -4.90 -10.41
C THR A 153 -7.32 -4.96 -8.94
N TRP A 154 -6.74 -3.89 -8.38
CA TRP A 154 -6.38 -3.82 -6.96
C TRP A 154 -7.62 -3.80 -6.06
N ILE A 155 -8.69 -3.08 -6.45
CA ILE A 155 -9.97 -3.07 -5.72
C ILE A 155 -10.56 -4.48 -5.66
N HIS A 156 -10.62 -5.18 -6.80
CA HIS A 156 -11.12 -6.55 -6.84
C HIS A 156 -10.23 -7.50 -6.04
N ARG A 157 -8.90 -7.39 -6.15
CA ARG A 157 -7.95 -8.22 -5.40
C ARG A 157 -8.15 -8.09 -3.89
N ARG A 158 -8.35 -6.87 -3.36
CA ARG A 158 -8.68 -6.65 -1.95
C ARG A 158 -9.97 -7.36 -1.54
N TRP A 159 -11.01 -7.29 -2.36
CA TRP A 159 -12.27 -8.01 -2.10
C TRP A 159 -12.06 -9.52 -2.03
N VAL A 160 -11.30 -10.10 -2.96
CA VAL A 160 -10.99 -11.54 -2.98
C VAL A 160 -10.23 -11.97 -1.73
N LEU A 161 -9.22 -11.20 -1.32
CA LEU A 161 -8.46 -11.48 -0.10
C LEU A 161 -9.32 -11.39 1.17
N GLN A 162 -10.22 -10.40 1.25
CA GLN A 162 -11.18 -10.29 2.35
C GLN A 162 -12.10 -11.50 2.42
N HIS A 163 -12.62 -11.95 1.27
CA HIS A 163 -13.47 -13.12 1.21
C HIS A 163 -12.73 -14.38 1.70
N LEU A 164 -11.49 -14.59 1.25
CA LEU A 164 -10.65 -15.69 1.71
C LEU A 164 -10.35 -15.66 3.21
N LEU A 165 -10.25 -14.48 3.82
CA LEU A 165 -10.09 -14.33 5.27
C LEU A 165 -11.38 -14.71 6.02
N GLN A 166 -12.54 -14.29 5.53
CA GLN A 166 -13.83 -14.59 6.14
C GLN A 166 -14.14 -16.09 6.12
N GLU A 167 -13.86 -16.77 5.00
CA GLU A 167 -14.05 -18.22 4.89
C GLU A 167 -13.18 -19.01 5.89
N ASN A 168 -11.95 -18.55 6.16
CA ASN A 168 -11.06 -19.21 7.13
C ASN A 168 -11.52 -19.00 8.60
N SER A 169 -12.32 -17.98 8.87
CA SER A 169 -12.84 -17.67 10.22
C SER A 169 -14.11 -18.44 10.59
N LEU A 170 -14.75 -19.12 9.63
CA LEU A 170 -15.90 -19.97 9.93
C LEU A 170 -15.41 -21.24 10.67
N PRO A 171 -16.07 -21.66 11.77
CA PRO A 171 -15.71 -22.89 12.46
C PRO A 171 -15.92 -24.07 11.51
N ALA A 172 -14.83 -24.58 10.94
CA ALA A 172 -14.87 -25.84 10.22
C ALA A 172 -15.41 -26.90 11.18
N LEU A 173 -16.54 -27.50 10.81
CA LEU A 173 -17.16 -28.59 11.54
C LEU A 173 -16.08 -29.64 11.85
N VAL A 174 -15.80 -29.80 13.14
CA VAL A 174 -14.91 -30.77 13.80
C VAL A 174 -14.27 -31.80 12.87
N THR A 175 -13.00 -31.60 12.52
CA THR A 175 -12.09 -32.72 12.28
C THR A 175 -10.94 -32.59 13.26
N LYS A 176 -10.94 -33.46 14.28
CA LYS A 176 -9.92 -33.53 15.33
C LYS A 176 -8.54 -33.76 14.73
N GLY A 177 -7.58 -32.92 15.14
CA GLY A 177 -6.14 -33.11 14.98
C GLY A 177 -5.49 -32.07 14.06
N ASN A 178 -4.70 -31.16 14.65
CA ASN A 178 -3.89 -30.08 14.04
C ASN A 178 -4.53 -28.67 14.00
N LEU A 179 -5.35 -28.33 15.00
CA LEU A 179 -5.96 -27.00 15.16
C LEU A 179 -4.94 -26.02 15.77
N GLU A 180 -4.27 -25.21 14.94
CA GLU A 180 -3.88 -23.79 15.17
C GLU A 180 -2.78 -23.31 14.18
N ALA A 181 -1.94 -24.21 13.65
CA ALA A 181 -0.83 -23.84 12.76
C ALA A 181 -1.26 -23.57 11.29
N LEU A 182 -2.23 -24.34 10.77
CA LEU A 182 -2.60 -24.33 9.35
C LEU A 182 -3.21 -23.00 8.84
N PRO A 183 -4.07 -22.28 9.60
CA PRO A 183 -4.61 -20.98 9.18
C PRO A 183 -3.53 -19.90 9.07
N THR A 184 -2.56 -19.91 10.00
CA THR A 184 -1.49 -18.92 10.07
C THR A 184 -0.51 -19.06 8.90
N GLU A 185 -0.12 -20.29 8.54
CA GLU A 185 0.74 -20.55 7.38
C GLU A 185 0.10 -20.12 6.06
N LYS A 186 -1.21 -20.36 5.90
CA LYS A 186 -1.96 -19.94 4.71
C LYS A 186 -1.97 -18.40 4.58
N ILE A 187 -2.20 -17.68 5.67
CA ILE A 187 -2.16 -16.21 5.69
C ILE A 187 -0.75 -15.71 5.36
N GLN A 188 0.29 -16.29 5.95
CA GLN A 188 1.68 -15.93 5.64
C GLN A 188 2.02 -16.14 4.16
N ARG A 189 1.55 -17.23 3.55
CA ARG A 189 1.73 -17.47 2.11
C ARG A 189 1.02 -16.44 1.26
N LEU A 190 -0.20 -16.06 1.62
CA LEU A 190 -0.94 -14.99 0.93
C LEU A 190 -0.21 -13.66 1.06
N VAL A 191 0.21 -13.28 2.27
CA VAL A 191 0.98 -12.05 2.51
C VAL A 191 2.22 -12.02 1.62
N LYS A 192 3.00 -13.12 1.58
CA LYS A 192 4.19 -13.22 0.73
C LYS A 192 3.87 -13.03 -0.75
N GLU A 193 2.88 -13.76 -1.28
CA GLU A 193 2.46 -13.63 -2.68
C GLU A 193 2.00 -12.19 -3.00
N GLU A 194 1.31 -11.52 -2.08
CA GLU A 194 0.92 -10.12 -2.26
C GLU A 194 2.12 -9.18 -2.29
N MET A 195 3.15 -9.41 -1.45
CA MET A 195 4.38 -8.61 -1.50
C MET A 195 5.09 -8.78 -2.86
N ASP A 196 5.15 -10.00 -3.39
CA ASP A 196 5.75 -10.30 -4.69
C ASP A 196 4.98 -9.58 -5.82
N VAL A 197 3.65 -9.68 -5.84
CA VAL A 197 2.80 -9.00 -6.85
C VAL A 197 2.90 -7.47 -6.77
N CYS A 198 2.94 -6.90 -5.57
CA CYS A 198 3.15 -5.46 -5.38
C CYS A 198 4.53 -5.01 -5.89
N CYS A 199 5.58 -5.79 -5.59
CA CYS A 199 6.95 -5.55 -6.04
C CYS A 199 7.02 -5.56 -7.57
N ASP A 200 6.47 -6.60 -8.18
CA ASP A 200 6.36 -6.77 -9.63
C ASP A 200 5.66 -5.58 -10.31
N ALA A 201 4.54 -5.12 -9.76
CA ALA A 201 3.78 -4.01 -10.33
C ALA A 201 4.45 -2.64 -10.10
N ALA A 202 5.18 -2.46 -9.00
CA ALA A 202 5.97 -1.27 -8.74
C ALA A 202 7.18 -1.18 -9.67
N GLY A 203 7.79 -2.30 -10.03
CA GLY A 203 8.94 -2.33 -10.96
C GLY A 203 8.55 -2.04 -12.41
N ARG A 204 7.30 -2.31 -12.78
CA ARG A 204 6.77 -2.06 -14.12
C ARG A 204 6.28 -0.63 -14.34
N TYR A 205 6.06 0.14 -13.28
CA TYR A 205 5.60 1.53 -13.40
C TYR A 205 6.16 2.42 -12.28
N PRO A 206 6.86 3.53 -12.61
CA PRO A 206 7.48 4.38 -11.60
C PRO A 206 6.42 5.02 -10.70
N SER A 207 6.68 5.05 -9.40
CA SER A 207 5.76 5.65 -8.40
C SER A 207 4.34 5.08 -8.49
N ASN A 208 4.22 3.74 -8.56
CA ASN A 208 2.93 3.05 -8.63
C ASN A 208 2.17 3.12 -7.30
N TYR A 209 1.45 4.23 -7.09
CA TYR A 209 0.66 4.48 -5.89
C TYR A 209 -0.32 3.34 -5.56
N ASN A 210 -0.98 2.75 -6.57
CA ASN A 210 -1.98 1.70 -6.33
C ASN A 210 -1.33 0.41 -5.80
N ALA A 211 -0.18 0.02 -6.34
CA ALA A 211 0.57 -1.15 -5.86
C ALA A 211 1.04 -0.96 -4.41
N TRP A 212 1.65 0.19 -4.10
CA TRP A 212 2.13 0.50 -2.75
C TRP A 212 0.98 0.65 -1.75
N SER A 213 -0.14 1.29 -2.16
CA SER A 213 -1.34 1.40 -1.32
C SER A 213 -1.97 0.04 -1.02
N HIS A 214 -1.98 -0.88 -1.99
CA HIS A 214 -2.40 -2.25 -1.78
C HIS A 214 -1.47 -2.98 -0.80
N ARG A 215 -0.14 -2.80 -0.93
CA ARG A 215 0.86 -3.37 -0.02
C ARG A 215 0.64 -2.93 1.44
N ILE A 216 0.34 -1.64 1.65
CA ILE A 216 -0.06 -1.10 2.97
C ILE A 216 -1.34 -1.79 3.47
N TRP A 217 -2.36 -1.88 2.61
CA TRP A 217 -3.63 -2.49 2.96
C TRP A 217 -3.46 -3.97 3.37
N VAL A 218 -2.59 -4.72 2.70
CA VAL A 218 -2.25 -6.11 3.06
C VAL A 218 -1.63 -6.18 4.45
N LEU A 219 -0.69 -5.30 4.77
CA LEU A 219 -0.08 -5.26 6.11
C LEU A 219 -1.11 -4.94 7.20
N GLN A 220 -2.03 -4.02 6.94
CA GLN A 220 -3.10 -3.65 7.88
C GLN A 220 -4.12 -4.78 8.08
N ASN A 221 -4.57 -5.42 6.99
CA ASN A 221 -5.74 -6.28 7.01
C ASN A 221 -5.41 -7.77 7.10
N LEU A 222 -4.32 -8.22 6.45
CA LEU A 222 -3.91 -9.62 6.45
C LEU A 222 -2.84 -9.87 7.52
N ALA A 223 -1.75 -9.09 7.50
CA ALA A 223 -0.65 -9.28 8.45
C ALA A 223 -0.92 -8.70 9.84
N LYS A 224 -2.02 -7.94 10.01
CA LYS A 224 -2.41 -7.26 11.28
C LYS A 224 -1.28 -6.45 11.91
N LEU A 225 -0.45 -5.83 11.07
CA LEU A 225 0.74 -5.07 11.48
C LEU A 225 1.66 -5.87 12.39
N ASN A 226 1.86 -7.16 12.09
CA ASN A 226 2.79 -8.02 12.82
C ASN A 226 4.21 -7.45 12.78
N THR A 227 4.82 -7.26 13.95
CA THR A 227 6.14 -6.61 14.11
C THR A 227 7.24 -7.27 13.30
N LYS A 228 7.28 -8.60 13.25
CA LYS A 228 8.27 -9.35 12.46
C LYS A 228 8.13 -9.04 10.97
N ILE A 229 6.91 -9.10 10.44
CA ILE A 229 6.65 -8.80 9.02
C ILE A 229 7.01 -7.34 8.69
N LEU A 230 6.72 -6.40 9.60
CA LEU A 230 7.10 -4.99 9.40
C LEU A 230 8.63 -4.79 9.33
N LEU A 231 9.39 -5.47 10.20
CA LEU A 231 10.86 -5.41 10.19
C LEU A 231 11.45 -6.11 8.95
N ASP A 232 10.90 -7.27 8.57
CA ASP A 232 11.29 -7.99 7.36
C ASP A 232 11.06 -7.13 6.12
N GLU A 233 9.93 -6.42 6.04
CA GLU A 233 9.61 -5.49 4.93
C GLU A 233 10.47 -4.23 4.93
N LEU A 234 10.82 -3.69 6.10
CA LEU A 234 11.72 -2.55 6.19
C LEU A 234 13.13 -2.93 5.68
N SER A 235 13.56 -4.15 5.96
CA SER A 235 14.82 -4.72 5.50
C SER A 235 14.79 -5.02 4.00
N SER A 236 13.76 -5.72 3.52
CA SER A 236 13.64 -6.16 2.13
C SER A 236 13.52 -4.99 1.15
N THR A 237 12.81 -3.92 1.54
CA THR A 237 12.60 -2.75 0.68
C THR A 237 13.75 -1.74 0.70
N LYS A 238 14.80 -1.94 1.52
CA LYS A 238 15.97 -1.06 1.57
C LYS A 238 16.69 -1.01 0.22
N HIS A 239 16.91 -2.17 -0.39
CA HIS A 239 17.52 -2.25 -1.73
C HIS A 239 16.62 -1.62 -2.81
N TRP A 240 15.30 -1.78 -2.69
CA TRP A 240 14.36 -1.20 -3.65
C TRP A 240 14.52 0.31 -3.74
N VAL A 241 14.47 1.00 -2.61
CA VAL A 241 14.55 2.48 -2.59
C VAL A 241 15.94 3.00 -2.93
N SER A 242 17.00 2.20 -2.76
CA SER A 242 18.35 2.59 -3.20
C SER A 242 18.53 2.61 -4.71
N VAL A 243 17.71 1.86 -5.46
CA VAL A 243 17.75 1.83 -6.93
C VAL A 243 16.55 2.56 -7.58
N HIS A 244 15.57 3.00 -6.77
CA HIS A 244 14.41 3.79 -7.21
C HIS A 244 14.29 5.10 -6.41
N VAL A 245 15.34 5.93 -6.44
CA VAL A 245 15.45 7.13 -5.58
C VAL A 245 14.38 8.21 -5.81
N SER A 246 13.67 8.17 -6.94
CA SER A 246 12.54 9.06 -7.25
C SER A 246 11.16 8.46 -6.94
N ASP A 247 11.09 7.25 -6.37
CA ASP A 247 9.83 6.59 -6.06
C ASP A 247 9.24 7.11 -4.74
N HIS A 248 8.48 8.19 -4.82
CA HIS A 248 7.77 8.75 -3.67
C HIS A 248 6.84 7.74 -3.00
N SER A 249 6.25 6.81 -3.75
CA SER A 249 5.31 5.82 -3.19
C SER A 249 6.06 4.75 -2.39
N GLY A 250 7.23 4.32 -2.87
CA GLY A 250 8.12 3.41 -2.15
C GLY A 250 8.65 4.02 -0.84
N PHE A 251 9.10 5.28 -0.88
CA PHE A 251 9.50 5.96 0.36
C PHE A 251 8.34 6.23 1.31
N HIS A 252 7.14 6.52 0.79
CA HIS A 252 5.93 6.62 1.62
C HIS A 252 5.60 5.28 2.29
N TYR A 253 5.77 4.15 1.61
CA TYR A 253 5.63 2.83 2.20
C TYR A 253 6.60 2.62 3.36
N ARG A 254 7.88 3.01 3.21
CA ARG A 254 8.85 2.97 4.31
C ARG A 254 8.44 3.84 5.50
N GLN A 255 7.93 5.05 5.25
CA GLN A 255 7.37 5.91 6.30
C GLN A 255 6.20 5.24 7.04
N PHE A 256 5.34 4.52 6.33
CA PHE A 256 4.26 3.74 6.92
C PHE A 256 4.79 2.62 7.84
N LEU A 257 5.83 1.89 7.41
CA LEU A 257 6.46 0.84 8.23
C LEU A 257 7.03 1.42 9.54
N LEU A 258 7.80 2.51 9.45
CA LEU A 258 8.39 3.19 10.61
C LEU A 258 7.32 3.68 11.59
N LYS A 259 6.27 4.35 11.09
CA LYS A 259 5.13 4.79 11.90
C LYS A 259 4.44 3.62 12.60
N SER A 260 4.23 2.52 11.88
CA SER A 260 3.57 1.33 12.42
C SER A 260 4.40 0.64 13.50
N LEU A 261 5.72 0.56 13.30
CA LEU A 261 6.67 0.02 14.29
C LEU A 261 6.68 0.86 15.57
N ILE A 262 6.74 2.19 15.46
CA ILE A 262 6.70 3.10 16.62
C ILE A 262 5.42 2.87 17.45
N VAL A 263 4.25 2.86 16.80
CA VAL A 263 2.96 2.64 17.48
C VAL A 263 2.92 1.28 18.17
N ARG A 264 3.46 0.23 17.53
CA ARG A 264 3.48 -1.12 18.08
C ARG A 264 4.41 -1.23 19.28
N THR A 265 5.63 -0.68 19.19
CA THR A 265 6.56 -0.64 20.33
C THR A 265 5.97 0.10 21.54
N GLY A 266 5.23 1.20 21.32
CA GLY A 266 4.54 1.90 22.40
C GLY A 266 3.43 1.07 23.05
N THR A 267 2.66 0.33 22.26
CA THR A 267 1.58 -0.54 22.76
C THR A 267 2.15 -1.77 23.49
N ASP A 268 3.20 -2.38 22.96
CA ASP A 268 3.86 -3.55 23.56
C ASP A 268 4.51 -3.20 24.91
N CYS A 269 5.04 -1.99 25.06
CA CYS A 269 5.53 -1.47 26.35
C CYS A 269 4.40 -1.32 27.38
N ILE A 270 3.22 -0.82 26.98
CA ILE A 270 2.06 -0.66 27.86
C ILE A 270 1.55 -2.03 28.34
N ILE A 271 1.43 -3.01 27.44
CA ILE A 271 0.97 -4.37 27.80
C ILE A 271 1.94 -5.03 28.79
N LYS A 272 3.26 -4.95 28.55
CA LYS A 272 4.29 -5.49 29.46
C LYS A 272 4.28 -4.84 30.85
N LEU A 273 3.91 -3.55 30.96
CA LEU A 273 3.76 -2.85 32.24
C LEU A 273 2.50 -3.29 33.01
N CYS A 274 1.44 -3.70 32.32
CA CYS A 274 0.20 -4.17 32.94
C CYS A 274 0.23 -5.65 33.36
N ASP A 275 1.10 -6.48 32.77
CA ASP A 275 1.21 -7.91 33.06
C ASP A 275 2.12 -8.26 34.27
N HIS A 276 2.63 -7.27 35.01
CA HIS A 276 3.24 -7.50 36.33
C HIS A 276 2.16 -7.40 37.41
N PRO A 277 1.72 -8.51 38.05
CA PRO A 277 0.78 -8.43 39.15
C PRO A 277 1.51 -7.90 40.39
N THR A 278 1.08 -6.74 40.88
CA THR A 278 1.39 -6.24 42.21
C THR A 278 0.84 -7.24 43.24
N ASN A 279 1.64 -8.21 43.66
CA ASN A 279 1.27 -9.11 44.75
C ASN A 279 1.49 -8.38 46.09
N GLN A 280 0.51 -7.59 46.50
CA GLN A 280 0.38 -7.15 47.89
C GLN A 280 -0.14 -8.33 48.72
N GLN A 281 0.74 -8.97 49.48
CA GLN A 281 0.34 -9.71 50.68
C GLN A 281 0.78 -8.96 51.92
N THR A 282 -0.20 -8.36 52.58
CA THR A 282 -0.13 -7.83 53.94
C THR A 282 -0.14 -9.00 54.93
N SER A 283 0.87 -9.14 55.80
CA SER A 283 0.66 -9.55 57.19
C SER A 283 1.86 -9.28 58.11
N CYS A 284 1.57 -8.59 59.21
CA CYS A 284 2.21 -8.49 60.54
C CYS A 284 3.73 -8.26 60.72
N PHE A 285 4.04 -7.09 61.29
CA PHE A 285 5.20 -6.77 62.15
C PHE A 285 5.12 -7.49 63.53
N PRO A 286 6.14 -7.47 64.45
CA PRO A 286 7.22 -6.47 64.53
C PRO A 286 8.64 -6.89 65.03
N LYS A 287 9.58 -5.95 64.84
CA LYS A 287 10.73 -5.49 65.68
C LYS A 287 12.18 -5.76 65.21
N ASP A 288 12.91 -4.62 65.19
CA ASP A 288 14.34 -4.32 65.49
C ASP A 288 15.40 -5.11 64.66
N GLU A 289 16.41 -4.54 63.99
CA GLU A 289 17.32 -3.42 64.29
C GLU A 289 17.87 -2.79 62.98
N ALA A 290 18.50 -1.64 63.12
CA ALA A 290 19.18 -0.88 62.08
C ALA A 290 20.43 -1.59 61.53
N ASP A 291 20.60 -1.62 60.19
CA ASP A 291 21.92 -1.35 59.58
C ASP A 291 21.83 -1.04 58.08
N GLU A 292 22.83 -0.31 57.61
CA GLU A 292 23.00 0.36 56.33
C GLU A 292 23.21 -0.58 55.14
N GLY A 293 22.73 -0.19 53.95
CA GLY A 293 23.08 -0.86 52.69
C GLY A 293 22.01 -0.78 51.59
N ALA A 294 21.55 0.42 51.23
CA ALA A 294 20.72 0.59 50.04
C ALA A 294 21.59 0.52 48.78
N GLU A 295 21.89 -0.69 48.30
CA GLU A 295 22.27 -0.91 46.91
C GLU A 295 21.09 -0.46 46.04
N ALA A 296 21.27 0.66 45.37
CA ALA A 296 20.34 1.15 44.37
C ALA A 296 20.27 0.12 43.23
N PHE A 297 19.27 -0.75 43.27
CA PHE A 297 18.86 -1.53 42.11
C PHE A 297 18.29 -0.54 41.09
N CYS A 298 19.17 0.05 40.29
CA CYS A 298 18.80 0.82 39.11
C CYS A 298 18.05 -0.12 38.16
N MET A 299 16.72 -0.12 38.26
CA MET A 299 15.88 -0.59 37.16
C MET A 299 16.13 0.37 35.99
N GLU A 300 17.09 0.02 35.13
CA GLU A 300 17.20 0.62 33.81
C GLU A 300 15.83 0.47 33.13
N LYS A 301 15.16 1.60 32.92
CA LYS A 301 14.05 1.66 31.97
C LYS A 301 14.64 1.23 30.63
N GLN A 302 14.42 -0.02 30.22
CA GLN A 302 14.72 -0.46 28.85
C GLN A 302 13.90 0.41 27.92
N GLN A 303 14.53 1.47 27.42
CA GLN A 303 13.97 2.29 26.37
C GLN A 303 13.77 1.38 25.16
N PRO A 304 12.61 1.45 24.49
CA PRO A 304 12.41 0.69 23.25
C PRO A 304 13.55 1.00 22.27
N ASP A 305 14.19 -0.05 21.73
CA ASP A 305 15.25 0.12 20.74
C ASP A 305 14.64 0.62 19.42
N HIS A 306 15.04 1.82 19.02
CA HIS A 306 14.63 2.48 17.80
C HIS A 306 15.80 2.64 16.81
N SER A 307 16.76 1.73 16.85
CA SER A 307 17.92 1.63 15.94
C SER A 307 17.54 1.82 14.47
N TYR A 308 16.40 1.27 14.03
CA TYR A 308 15.88 1.41 12.67
C TYR A 308 15.66 2.87 12.20
N LEU A 309 15.36 3.82 13.11
CA LEU A 309 15.24 5.23 12.72
C LEU A 309 16.59 5.87 12.43
N LYS A 310 17.64 5.44 13.15
CA LYS A 310 19.00 5.92 12.90
C LYS A 310 19.50 5.41 11.55
N GLU A 311 19.31 4.10 11.30
CA GLU A 311 19.64 3.48 10.01
C GLU A 311 18.91 4.14 8.83
N GLU A 312 17.66 4.58 9.02
CA GLU A 312 16.91 5.26 7.97
C GLU A 312 17.48 6.66 7.65
N VAL A 313 17.97 7.40 8.66
CA VAL A 313 18.64 8.68 8.43
C VAL A 313 19.99 8.49 7.74
N GLU A 314 20.74 7.45 8.10
CA GLU A 314 21.98 7.07 7.42
C GLU A 314 21.68 6.73 5.94
N LEU A 315 20.65 5.92 5.67
CA LEU A 315 20.18 5.63 4.31
C LEU A 315 19.83 6.92 3.54
N CYS A 316 19.09 7.84 4.15
CA CYS A 316 18.77 9.13 3.51
C CYS A 316 20.04 9.93 3.20
N THR A 317 21.01 9.94 4.12
CA THR A 317 22.29 10.64 3.96
C THR A 317 23.05 10.09 2.76
N ASP A 318 23.20 8.76 2.69
CA ASP A 318 23.91 8.08 1.61
C ASP A 318 23.24 8.34 0.26
N LEU A 319 21.91 8.23 0.18
CA LEU A 319 21.18 8.43 -1.07
C LEU A 319 21.20 9.89 -1.52
N ILE A 320 21.06 10.86 -0.62
CA ILE A 320 21.10 12.30 -0.98
C ILE A 320 22.49 12.70 -1.47
N ASN A 321 23.56 12.13 -0.90
CA ASN A 321 24.93 12.37 -1.32
C ASN A 321 25.26 11.67 -2.64
N THR A 322 24.78 10.43 -2.83
CA THR A 322 25.04 9.64 -4.04
C THR A 322 24.23 10.12 -5.24
N TYR A 323 22.97 10.52 -5.01
CA TYR A 323 22.01 10.92 -6.03
C TYR A 323 21.46 12.32 -5.67
N PRO A 324 22.21 13.40 -5.94
CA PRO A 324 21.74 14.75 -5.69
C PRO A 324 20.58 15.13 -6.62
N GLY A 325 19.70 16.04 -6.18
CA GLY A 325 18.63 16.60 -7.01
C GLY A 325 17.29 15.85 -6.99
N HIS A 326 17.12 14.88 -6.08
CA HIS A 326 15.84 14.16 -5.94
C HIS A 326 15.01 14.70 -4.77
N GLU A 327 13.92 15.42 -5.08
CA GLU A 327 12.98 15.96 -4.08
C GLU A 327 12.44 14.88 -3.13
N THR A 328 12.20 13.68 -3.67
CA THR A 328 11.73 12.51 -2.92
C THR A 328 12.57 12.22 -1.68
N LEU A 329 13.89 12.27 -1.81
CA LEU A 329 14.83 11.93 -0.73
C LEU A 329 14.78 12.99 0.38
N TRP A 330 14.72 14.26 0.03
CA TRP A 330 14.59 15.37 0.98
C TRP A 330 13.25 15.34 1.70
N TYR A 331 12.17 15.06 0.98
CA TYR A 331 10.85 14.87 1.58
C TYR A 331 10.84 13.67 2.52
N HIS A 332 11.48 12.56 2.15
CA HIS A 332 11.57 11.39 3.02
C HIS A 332 12.38 11.67 4.28
N ARG A 333 13.58 12.28 4.16
CA ARG A 333 14.41 12.70 5.29
C ARG A 333 13.62 13.59 6.26
N ARG A 334 12.81 14.52 5.74
CA ARG A 334 11.92 15.40 6.51
C ARG A 334 10.96 14.61 7.39
N GLN A 335 10.34 13.57 6.82
CA GLN A 335 9.40 12.71 7.53
C GLN A 335 10.12 11.86 8.59
N VAL A 336 11.31 11.31 8.28
CA VAL A 336 12.09 10.52 9.24
C VAL A 336 12.54 11.38 10.42
N PHE A 337 13.07 12.58 10.16
CA PHE A 337 13.47 13.53 11.20
C PHE A 337 12.29 13.93 12.09
N TYR A 338 11.13 14.21 11.48
CA TYR A 338 9.90 14.48 12.20
C TYR A 338 9.54 13.33 13.16
N LEU A 339 9.58 12.07 12.69
CA LEU A 339 9.28 10.90 13.53
C LEU A 339 10.26 10.74 14.71
N GLN A 340 11.56 10.93 14.45
CA GLN A 340 12.59 10.90 15.51
C GLN A 340 12.36 11.97 16.57
N HIS A 341 12.01 13.19 16.16
CA HIS A 341 11.75 14.31 17.06
C HIS A 341 10.49 14.08 17.91
N HIS A 342 9.41 13.58 17.31
CA HIS A 342 8.16 13.29 18.02
C HIS A 342 8.32 12.18 19.07
N LEU A 343 9.07 11.13 18.74
CA LEU A 343 9.31 10.02 19.65
C LEU A 343 10.04 10.44 20.94
N LYS A 344 11.03 11.34 20.82
CA LYS A 344 11.80 11.83 21.98
C LYS A 344 11.04 12.84 22.83
N ASN A 345 10.11 13.59 22.23
CA ASN A 345 9.36 14.67 22.89
C ASN A 345 7.97 14.27 23.40
N CYS A 346 7.50 13.05 23.11
CA CYS A 346 6.30 12.50 23.72
C CYS A 346 6.64 11.77 25.04
N PRO A 347 6.36 12.35 26.22
CA PRO A 347 6.15 11.52 27.39
C PRO A 347 4.93 10.63 27.10
N VAL A 348 5.02 9.34 27.41
CA VAL A 348 3.93 8.36 27.27
C VAL A 348 2.58 9.00 27.62
N PRO A 349 1.59 9.06 26.72
CA PRO A 349 0.31 9.69 27.05
C PRO A 349 -0.42 8.85 28.10
N ASN A 350 -0.56 9.39 29.31
CA ASN A 350 -1.66 8.99 30.19
C ASN A 350 -2.96 9.50 29.56
N ILE A 351 -3.60 8.70 28.73
CA ILE A 351 -4.96 8.97 28.25
C ILE A 351 -5.92 8.04 29.00
N TRP A 352 -6.34 8.57 30.14
CA TRP A 352 -7.72 8.66 30.63
C TRP A 352 -8.69 7.49 30.39
N SER A 353 -9.06 6.90 31.53
CA SER A 353 -10.33 6.25 31.86
C SER A 353 -11.55 6.79 31.09
N SER A 354 -11.95 6.15 30.00
CA SER A 354 -13.34 6.25 29.54
C SER A 354 -14.18 5.23 30.32
N THR A 355 -14.87 5.72 31.34
CA THR A 355 -16.02 5.04 31.96
C THR A 355 -16.98 4.58 30.87
N SER A 356 -17.14 3.25 30.77
CA SER A 356 -18.28 2.62 30.12
C SER A 356 -19.57 3.12 30.76
N ASN A 357 -20.42 3.76 29.98
CA ASN A 357 -21.86 3.72 30.22
C ASN A 357 -22.53 3.19 28.97
N ASN A 358 -22.97 1.94 29.07
CA ASN A 358 -23.99 1.35 28.25
C ASN A 358 -25.29 2.15 28.40
N SER A 359 -25.94 2.48 27.29
CA SER A 359 -27.40 2.39 27.20
C SER A 359 -27.84 2.26 25.75
N ASP A 360 -28.54 1.16 25.49
CA ASP A 360 -29.42 0.85 24.36
C ASP A 360 -30.31 2.03 23.90
N GLY A 361 -30.73 2.00 22.62
CA GLY A 361 -31.87 2.80 22.16
C GLY A 361 -31.94 3.12 20.66
N THR A 362 -32.15 2.10 19.84
CA THR A 362 -33.05 1.99 18.66
C THR A 362 -33.69 3.25 17.99
N VAL A 363 -33.69 3.23 16.63
CA VAL A 363 -34.74 3.68 15.66
C VAL A 363 -34.63 5.04 14.90
N ASN A 364 -34.56 4.89 13.56
CA ASN A 364 -35.09 5.65 12.39
C ASN A 364 -34.50 6.98 11.84
N ASN A 365 -34.11 6.87 10.56
CA ASN A 365 -34.47 7.66 9.37
C ASN A 365 -34.94 9.12 9.55
N SER A 366 -34.31 10.05 8.81
CA SER A 366 -34.90 10.81 7.68
C SER A 366 -33.91 11.87 7.14
N HIS A 367 -33.69 11.89 5.83
CA HIS A 367 -33.21 13.09 5.10
C HIS A 367 -34.33 14.16 5.05
N PRO A 368 -34.02 15.46 4.83
CA PRO A 368 -33.98 15.95 3.45
C PRO A 368 -32.91 17.02 3.12
N HIS A 369 -32.71 17.14 1.81
CA HIS A 369 -32.00 18.13 1.01
C HIS A 369 -32.25 19.63 1.33
N VAL A 370 -31.33 20.48 0.83
CA VAL A 370 -31.49 21.72 0.00
C VAL A 370 -30.42 22.76 0.42
N THR A 371 -29.39 23.19 -0.33
CA THR A 371 -29.19 23.93 -1.62
C THR A 371 -28.54 25.30 -1.33
N THR A 372 -27.38 25.55 -1.97
CA THR A 372 -26.79 26.86 -2.44
C THR A 372 -26.54 28.06 -1.51
N GLY A 373 -25.37 28.71 -1.69
CA GLY A 373 -25.29 30.19 -1.69
C GLY A 373 -24.06 30.87 -1.07
N HIS A 374 -22.98 31.03 -1.85
CA HIS A 374 -22.27 32.29 -2.16
C HIS A 374 -21.91 33.38 -1.09
N THR A 375 -20.58 33.62 -1.00
CA THR A 375 -19.81 34.90 -1.12
C THR A 375 -19.76 35.99 -0.01
N THR A 376 -18.49 36.29 0.37
CA THR A 376 -17.79 37.60 0.52
C THR A 376 -18.17 38.68 1.54
N GLN A 377 -17.07 39.21 2.12
CA GLN A 377 -16.81 40.61 2.53
C GLN A 377 -17.56 41.14 3.74
N ASP A 378 -17.06 42.07 4.55
CA ASP A 378 -15.78 42.76 4.78
C ASP A 378 -16.03 43.55 6.09
N MET A 379 -14.98 43.89 6.85
CA MET A 379 -14.75 45.18 7.56
C MET A 379 -15.89 45.76 8.45
N ASP A 380 -15.71 46.29 9.67
CA ASP A 380 -14.58 46.98 10.29
C ASP A 380 -15.04 47.50 11.68
N VAL A 381 -14.07 48.07 12.41
CA VAL A 381 -14.17 49.12 13.47
C VAL A 381 -14.17 48.71 14.95
N ASP A 382 -13.05 49.12 15.55
CA ASP A 382 -12.66 49.31 16.95
C ASP A 382 -13.71 49.88 17.92
N SER A 383 -13.56 49.50 19.19
CA SER A 383 -13.72 50.45 20.31
C SER A 383 -12.88 50.02 21.52
N LEU A 384 -11.89 50.87 21.83
CA LEU A 384 -11.09 50.91 23.05
C LEU A 384 -11.96 51.16 24.29
N THR A 385 -11.68 50.46 25.38
CA THR A 385 -11.80 51.03 26.73
C THR A 385 -10.73 50.43 27.65
N GLU A 386 -9.73 51.25 28.00
CA GLU A 386 -8.81 51.00 29.11
C GLU A 386 -9.52 51.18 30.46
N CYS A 387 -9.15 50.38 31.46
CA CYS A 387 -9.27 50.78 32.86
C CYS A 387 -7.98 50.38 33.60
N ASN A 388 -7.18 51.39 33.92
CA ASN A 388 -6.07 51.34 34.86
C ASN A 388 -6.58 51.14 36.29
N LYS A 389 -5.92 50.29 37.09
CA LYS A 389 -5.22 50.73 38.32
C LYS A 389 -4.59 49.62 39.17
N GLN A 390 -3.44 50.02 39.73
CA GLN A 390 -2.71 49.54 40.91
C GLN A 390 -1.85 48.27 40.81
N GLY A 391 -0.54 48.51 40.90
CA GLY A 391 0.51 47.49 40.85
C GLY A 391 0.90 46.88 42.19
N TYR A 392 1.74 45.85 42.06
CA TYR A 392 2.66 45.39 43.09
C TYR A 392 3.93 44.88 42.41
N SER A 393 5.07 45.47 42.78
CA SER A 393 6.41 45.08 42.36
C SER A 393 6.90 43.95 43.25
N GLN A 394 7.41 42.85 42.68
CA GLN A 394 8.51 42.09 43.28
C GLN A 394 9.40 41.41 42.22
N GLU A 395 10.68 41.50 42.50
CA GLU A 395 11.84 41.22 41.68
C GLU A 395 12.07 39.76 41.28
N THR A 396 12.64 39.63 40.08
CA THR A 396 13.61 38.66 39.60
C THR A 396 14.06 37.55 40.56
N LYS A 397 13.66 36.31 40.25
CA LYS A 397 14.52 35.13 40.42
C LYS A 397 14.62 34.37 39.09
N ARG A 398 15.72 34.66 38.41
CA ARG A 398 16.23 33.95 37.23
C ARG A 398 16.53 32.51 37.65
N LEU A 399 15.56 31.61 37.48
CA LEU A 399 15.82 30.17 37.57
C LEU A 399 16.77 29.81 36.43
N LYS A 400 18.03 29.51 36.79
CA LYS A 400 18.98 28.86 35.90
C LYS A 400 18.31 27.59 35.38
N ARG A 401 17.92 27.58 34.09
CA ARG A 401 17.65 26.33 33.39
C ARG A 401 18.94 25.50 33.49
N ALA A 402 18.82 24.33 34.10
CA ALA A 402 19.81 23.27 33.97
C ALA A 402 20.07 23.01 32.46
N PRO A 403 21.26 22.51 32.08
CA PRO A 403 21.52 22.17 30.69
C PRO A 403 20.45 21.16 30.26
N MET A 404 19.75 21.45 29.15
CA MET A 404 18.89 20.45 28.53
C MET A 404 19.80 19.33 28.02
N GLN A 405 19.97 18.30 28.83
CA GLN A 405 20.65 17.07 28.46
C GLN A 405 19.82 16.44 27.32
N ASP A 406 20.52 16.11 26.22
CA ASP A 406 20.07 15.45 25.00
C ASP A 406 19.25 16.29 23.99
N CYS A 407 19.89 17.36 23.50
CA CYS A 407 19.46 18.01 22.27
C CYS A 407 19.51 16.98 21.12
N ILE A 408 18.42 16.90 20.36
CA ILE A 408 18.27 16.10 19.14
C ILE A 408 19.51 16.20 18.23
N ASN A 409 19.64 15.27 17.27
CA ASN A 409 20.51 15.37 16.08
C ASN A 409 20.34 16.70 15.27
N VAL A 410 19.69 17.74 15.79
CA VAL A 410 19.49 19.05 15.15
C VAL A 410 20.83 19.68 14.72
N GLU A 411 21.85 19.63 15.59
CA GLU A 411 23.17 20.18 15.26
C GLU A 411 23.84 19.39 14.13
N GLU A 412 23.76 18.07 14.18
CA GLU A 412 24.24 17.17 13.11
C GLU A 412 23.44 17.36 11.81
N GLU A 413 22.13 17.62 11.91
CA GLU A 413 21.25 17.89 10.78
C GLU A 413 21.58 19.24 10.12
N TYR A 414 21.83 20.30 10.90
CA TYR A 414 22.34 21.56 10.37
C TYR A 414 23.72 21.41 9.74
N LYS A 415 24.63 20.63 10.36
CA LYS A 415 25.95 20.32 9.77
C LYS A 415 25.80 19.61 8.42
N PHE A 416 24.91 18.62 8.33
CA PHE A 416 24.62 17.92 7.07
C PHE A 416 24.10 18.88 6.00
N ILE A 417 23.09 19.70 6.32
CA ILE A 417 22.52 20.67 5.37
C ILE A 417 23.59 21.67 4.90
N ASN A 418 24.37 22.23 5.83
CA ASN A 418 25.42 23.20 5.50
C ASN A 418 26.52 22.57 4.65
N HIS A 419 26.89 21.31 4.94
CA HIS A 419 27.83 20.57 4.12
C HIS A 419 27.31 20.43 2.69
N VAL A 420 26.07 19.94 2.52
CA VAL A 420 25.45 19.80 1.19
C VAL A 420 25.40 21.13 0.44
N LEU A 421 24.98 22.22 1.09
CA LEU A 421 24.92 23.55 0.47
C LEU A 421 26.30 24.10 0.08
N SER A 422 27.36 23.72 0.80
CA SER A 422 28.73 24.16 0.51
C SER A 422 29.37 23.39 -0.65
N THR A 423 28.95 22.15 -0.89
CA THR A 423 29.56 21.26 -1.89
C THR A 423 28.68 21.04 -3.13
N CYS A 424 27.40 21.44 -3.09
CA CYS A 424 26.47 21.18 -4.19
C CYS A 424 26.81 22.01 -5.44
N LYS A 425 26.86 21.32 -6.59
CA LYS A 425 26.95 21.94 -7.92
C LYS A 425 25.60 21.96 -8.65
N GLU A 426 24.70 21.06 -8.24
CA GLU A 426 23.36 20.89 -8.82
C GLU A 426 22.38 21.92 -8.23
N GLU A 427 21.68 22.65 -9.09
CA GLU A 427 20.72 23.70 -8.69
C GLU A 427 19.54 23.12 -7.90
N ASP A 428 19.00 21.98 -8.36
CA ASP A 428 17.91 21.28 -7.68
C ASP A 428 18.30 20.83 -6.27
N GLN A 429 19.50 20.31 -6.10
CA GLN A 429 20.01 19.91 -4.78
C GLN A 429 20.11 21.11 -3.82
N ALA A 430 20.64 22.24 -4.30
CA ALA A 430 20.73 23.47 -3.53
C ALA A 430 19.34 23.99 -3.11
N ARG A 431 18.38 23.94 -4.04
CA ARG A 431 16.99 24.35 -3.81
C ARG A 431 16.31 23.48 -2.76
N PHE A 432 16.44 22.16 -2.85
CA PHE A 432 15.82 21.24 -1.90
C PHE A 432 16.47 21.31 -0.51
N ALA A 433 17.80 21.37 -0.43
CA ALA A 433 18.52 21.57 0.84
C ALA A 433 18.14 22.90 1.51
N SER A 434 18.02 23.99 0.74
CA SER A 434 17.59 25.30 1.25
C SER A 434 16.14 25.26 1.76
N SER A 435 15.25 24.58 1.03
CA SER A 435 13.85 24.42 1.43
C SER A 435 13.72 23.57 2.70
N TYR A 436 14.53 22.52 2.81
CA TYR A 436 14.63 21.67 3.99
C TYR A 436 15.12 22.47 5.21
N ARG A 437 16.15 23.31 5.04
CA ARG A 437 16.65 24.21 6.09
C ARG A 437 15.58 25.17 6.59
N LYS A 438 14.84 25.82 5.68
CA LYS A 438 13.73 26.72 6.02
C LYS A 438 12.65 25.99 6.81
N TRP A 439 12.31 24.78 6.38
CA TRP A 439 11.37 23.94 7.13
C TRP A 439 11.89 23.61 8.52
N LEU A 440 13.17 23.21 8.67
CA LEU A 440 13.75 22.84 9.95
C LEU A 440 13.71 24.00 10.96
N VAL A 441 14.06 25.21 10.53
CA VAL A 441 13.97 26.44 11.34
C VAL A 441 12.54 26.67 11.83
N SER A 442 11.57 26.63 10.90
CA SER A 442 10.16 26.79 11.22
C SER A 442 9.62 25.69 12.14
N PHE A 443 10.06 24.44 11.94
CA PHE A 443 9.64 23.28 12.72
C PHE A 443 10.13 23.35 14.18
N LEU A 444 11.35 23.87 14.39
CA LEU A 444 11.94 24.04 15.71
C LEU A 444 11.51 25.33 16.41
N GLY A 445 10.75 26.21 15.74
CA GLY A 445 10.31 27.50 16.27
C GLY A 445 11.46 28.49 16.49
N GLN A 446 12.50 28.43 15.64
CA GLN A 446 13.70 29.27 15.70
C GLN A 446 13.63 30.48 14.77
#